data_AF-A0A1J5SZI5-F1
#
_entry.id   AF-A0A1J5SZI5-F1
#
_cell.length_a   1.000
_cell.length_b   1.000
_cell.length_c   1.000
_cell.angle_alpha   90.00
_cell.angle_beta   90.00
_cell.angle_gamma   90.00
#
_symmetry.space_group_name_H-M   'P 1'
#
loop_
_entity.id
_entity.type
_entity.pdbx_description
1 polymer ?
#
loop_
_entity_poly.entity_id
_entity_poly.type
_entity_poly.pdbx_seq_one_letter_code
_entity_poly.pdbx_strand_id
1 'polypeptide(L)'
;MKLQSLLISGLTMTVLFSGIASADGGGHKEVLPDETIIGISVLLSLVTYFLVPKISVFELNNEQRALSSLIIFTTVVHAILGIDDLKLLVGAVGFLGFGFILLIYKIPFVEENRKNLSYLFVVYTLSIIIFYVYLHPNLMKDHSYDILGIITKITEIGIIGLVLRSK
;
A
#
# COMPACT_ATOMS: atom_id res chain seq x y z
N MET A 1 0.01 -30.14 10.18
CA MET A 1 0.22 -30.24 8.72
C MET A 1 -1.01 -29.93 7.86
N LYS A 2 -2.27 -30.09 8.32
CA LYS A 2 -3.47 -29.83 7.47
C LYS A 2 -3.85 -28.34 7.28
N LEU A 3 -3.44 -27.44 8.18
CA LEU A 3 -3.81 -26.01 8.10
C LEU A 3 -2.93 -25.21 7.14
N GLN A 4 -1.65 -25.61 7.00
CA GLN A 4 -0.71 -24.96 6.08
C GLN A 4 -1.02 -25.26 4.61
N SER A 5 -1.48 -26.49 4.29
CA SER A 5 -1.89 -26.80 2.92
C SER A 5 -3.16 -26.04 2.50
N LEU A 6 -4.02 -25.70 3.46
CA LEU A 6 -5.28 -24.98 3.24
C LEU A 6 -5.06 -23.47 3.01
N LEU A 7 -4.06 -22.89 3.68
CA LEU A 7 -3.62 -21.51 3.47
C LEU A 7 -2.89 -21.35 2.12
N ILE A 8 -2.06 -22.31 1.75
CA ILE A 8 -1.35 -22.30 0.46
C ILE A 8 -2.33 -22.54 -0.70
N SER A 9 -3.34 -23.41 -0.54
CA SER A 9 -4.40 -23.60 -1.54
C SER A 9 -5.34 -22.40 -1.64
N GLY A 10 -5.56 -21.67 -0.56
CA GLY A 10 -6.33 -20.43 -0.57
C GLY A 10 -5.61 -19.30 -1.33
N LEU A 11 -4.29 -19.19 -1.14
CA LEU A 11 -3.47 -18.17 -1.80
C LEU A 11 -3.32 -18.42 -3.31
N THR A 12 -3.24 -19.69 -3.75
CA THR A 12 -3.19 -20.04 -5.18
C THR A 12 -4.54 -19.87 -5.86
N MET A 13 -5.66 -20.06 -5.15
CA MET A 13 -6.99 -19.83 -5.73
C MET A 13 -7.24 -18.34 -6.02
N THR A 14 -6.79 -17.42 -5.15
CA THR A 14 -6.88 -15.97 -5.39
C THR A 14 -6.05 -15.49 -6.60
N VAL A 15 -4.92 -16.14 -6.89
CA VAL A 15 -4.07 -15.82 -8.04
C VAL A 15 -4.64 -16.35 -9.37
N LEU A 16 -5.44 -17.42 -9.32
CA LEU A 16 -6.07 -17.99 -10.51
C LEU A 16 -7.37 -17.28 -10.91
N PHE A 17 -8.10 -16.66 -9.97
CA PHE A 17 -9.31 -15.88 -10.28
C PHE A 17 -9.04 -14.42 -10.66
N SER A 18 -7.83 -13.88 -10.44
CA SER A 18 -7.46 -12.54 -10.92
C SER A 18 -7.31 -12.45 -12.45
N GLY A 19 -7.29 -13.58 -13.16
CA GLY A 19 -7.16 -13.66 -14.62
C GLY A 19 -8.47 -13.69 -15.41
N ILE A 20 -9.65 -13.71 -14.76
CA ILE A 20 -10.95 -13.84 -15.46
C ILE A 20 -11.92 -12.67 -15.16
N ALA A 21 -11.48 -11.67 -14.39
CA ALA A 21 -12.24 -10.44 -14.15
C ALA A 21 -11.43 -9.23 -14.62
N SER A 22 -11.47 -8.98 -15.93
CA SER A 22 -11.38 -7.65 -16.58
C SER A 22 -11.09 -7.84 -18.07
N ALA A 23 -12.04 -8.46 -18.77
CA ALA A 23 -12.21 -8.33 -20.20
C ALA A 23 -13.48 -7.48 -20.42
N ASP A 24 -13.43 -6.23 -19.98
CA ASP A 24 -14.31 -5.18 -20.49
C ASP A 24 -13.50 -3.90 -20.59
N GLY A 25 -13.26 -3.48 -21.82
CA GLY A 25 -12.67 -2.19 -22.12
C GLY A 25 -13.78 -1.16 -22.12
N GLY A 26 -13.86 -0.33 -21.07
CA GLY A 26 -14.86 0.72 -21.04
C GLY A 26 -15.02 1.41 -19.69
N GLY A 27 -14.21 2.44 -19.45
CA GLY A 27 -14.59 3.59 -18.63
C GLY A 27 -14.94 3.32 -17.16
N HIS A 28 -13.93 3.06 -16.33
CA HIS A 28 -14.05 3.48 -14.93
C HIS A 28 -14.12 5.01 -14.90
N LYS A 29 -15.25 5.55 -14.47
CA LYS A 29 -15.35 6.98 -14.18
C LYS A 29 -14.42 7.28 -13.02
N GLU A 30 -13.45 8.15 -13.23
CA GLU A 30 -12.69 8.73 -12.13
C GLU A 30 -13.67 9.30 -11.11
N VAL A 31 -13.67 8.74 -9.89
CA VAL A 31 -14.56 9.17 -8.82
C VAL A 31 -14.22 10.61 -8.39
N LEU A 32 -12.92 10.95 -8.47
CA LEU A 32 -12.37 12.27 -8.16
C LEU A 32 -11.20 12.60 -9.10
N PRO A 33 -10.94 13.90 -9.40
CA PRO A 33 -9.74 14.32 -10.13
C PRO A 33 -8.46 13.99 -9.37
N ASP A 34 -7.39 13.67 -10.09
CA ASP A 34 -6.08 13.31 -9.54
C ASP A 34 -5.54 14.32 -8.51
N GLU A 35 -5.67 15.63 -8.78
CA GLU A 35 -5.19 16.67 -7.86
C GLU A 35 -5.93 16.65 -6.53
N THR A 36 -7.21 16.28 -6.55
CA THR A 36 -8.04 16.16 -5.34
C THR A 36 -7.60 14.95 -4.52
N ILE A 37 -7.33 13.82 -5.18
CA ILE A 37 -6.83 12.60 -4.55
C ILE A 37 -5.47 12.85 -3.89
N ILE A 38 -4.56 13.52 -4.60
CA ILE A 38 -3.26 13.94 -4.06
C ILE A 38 -3.47 14.85 -2.84
N GLY A 39 -4.33 15.86 -2.94
CA GLY A 39 -4.60 16.81 -1.85
C GLY A 39 -5.09 16.12 -0.57
N ILE A 40 -6.09 15.24 -0.69
CA ILE A 40 -6.61 14.46 0.45
C ILE A 40 -5.52 13.55 1.03
N SER A 41 -4.75 12.88 0.18
CA SER A 41 -3.71 11.93 0.60
C SER A 41 -2.56 12.62 1.33
N VAL A 42 -2.12 13.80 0.84
CA VAL A 42 -1.12 14.64 1.52
C VAL A 42 -1.66 15.14 2.86
N LEU A 43 -2.89 15.65 2.91
CA LEU A 43 -3.48 16.16 4.14
C LEU A 43 -3.53 15.07 5.22
N LEU A 44 -4.05 13.89 4.87
CA LEU A 44 -4.12 12.76 5.81
C LEU A 44 -2.73 12.27 6.22
N SER A 45 -1.77 12.24 5.30
CA SER A 45 -0.38 11.92 5.59
C SER A 45 0.26 12.89 6.58
N LEU A 46 0.02 14.20 6.44
CA LEU A 46 0.48 15.23 7.39
C LEU A 46 -0.19 15.08 8.75
N VAL A 47 -1.50 14.85 8.77
CA VAL A 47 -2.26 14.57 10.00
C VAL A 47 -1.66 13.36 10.71
N THR A 48 -1.38 12.28 9.99
CA THR A 48 -0.73 11.09 10.55
C THR A 48 0.65 11.42 11.11
N TYR A 49 1.48 12.17 10.39
CA TYR A 49 2.82 12.52 10.87
C TYR A 49 2.81 13.35 12.16
N PHE A 50 1.93 14.36 12.25
CA PHE A 50 1.94 15.34 13.35
C PHE A 50 1.03 14.98 14.52
N LEU A 51 -0.14 14.41 14.27
CA LEU A 51 -1.17 14.21 15.29
C LEU A 51 -1.17 12.80 15.87
N VAL A 52 -0.96 11.75 15.08
CA VAL A 52 -1.02 10.35 15.59
C VAL A 52 -0.08 10.13 16.78
N PRO A 53 1.18 10.59 16.79
CA PRO A 53 2.06 10.42 17.95
C PRO A 53 1.65 11.21 19.19
N LYS A 54 0.84 12.27 19.02
CA LYS A 54 0.36 13.11 20.13
C LYS A 54 -0.89 12.55 20.80
N ILE A 55 -1.73 11.86 20.04
CA ILE A 55 -3.03 11.35 20.50
C ILE A 55 -3.02 9.85 20.74
N SER A 56 -2.07 9.12 20.16
CA SER A 56 -1.94 7.68 20.35
C SER A 56 -0.99 7.38 21.51
N VAL A 57 -1.20 6.21 22.11
CA VAL A 57 -0.29 5.61 23.10
C VAL A 57 1.00 5.08 22.46
N PHE A 58 1.16 5.26 21.14
CA PHE A 58 2.29 4.74 20.38
C PHE A 58 3.44 5.74 20.37
N GLU A 59 4.51 5.40 21.06
CA GLU A 59 5.77 6.14 21.01
C GLU A 59 6.51 5.85 19.70
N LEU A 60 6.12 6.57 18.63
CA LEU A 60 6.75 6.46 17.33
C LEU A 60 7.93 7.43 17.22
N ASN A 61 9.11 6.92 16.88
CA ASN A 61 10.26 7.75 16.54
C ASN A 61 10.05 8.48 15.19
N ASN A 62 10.92 9.43 14.84
CA ASN A 62 10.75 10.23 13.62
C ASN A 62 10.72 9.41 12.33
N GLU A 63 11.47 8.30 12.25
CA GLU A 63 11.47 7.42 11.07
C GLU A 63 10.15 6.65 10.98
N GLN A 64 9.66 6.12 12.10
CA GLN A 64 8.36 5.44 12.19
C GLN A 64 7.19 6.38 11.90
N ARG A 65 7.28 7.64 12.33
CA ARG A 65 6.31 8.69 11.98
C ARG A 65 6.29 8.95 10.48
N ALA A 66 7.45 9.13 9.87
CA ALA A 66 7.56 9.29 8.42
C ALA A 66 7.00 8.08 7.68
N LEU A 67 7.37 6.87 8.10
CA LEU A 67 6.88 5.61 7.52
C LEU A 67 5.35 5.51 7.63
N SER A 68 4.77 5.80 8.80
CA SER A 68 3.31 5.80 8.98
C SER A 68 2.60 6.81 8.06
N SER A 69 3.20 7.97 7.85
CA SER A 69 2.68 9.03 6.97
C SER A 69 2.69 8.60 5.50
N LEU A 70 3.78 8.00 5.02
CA LEU A 70 3.85 7.46 3.65
C LEU A 70 2.86 6.30 3.45
N ILE A 71 2.73 5.41 4.44
CA ILE A 71 1.75 4.31 4.40
C ILE A 71 0.32 4.85 4.27
N ILE A 72 -0.04 5.88 5.04
CA ILE A 72 -1.37 6.49 4.95
C ILE A 72 -1.59 7.18 3.62
N PHE A 73 -0.58 7.90 3.09
CA PHE A 73 -0.67 8.46 1.74
C PHE A 73 -1.03 7.39 0.71
N THR A 74 -0.23 6.33 0.62
CA THR A 74 -0.43 5.26 -0.39
C THR A 74 -1.74 4.52 -0.17
N THR A 75 -2.10 4.26 1.09
CA THR A 75 -3.39 3.64 1.45
C THR A 75 -4.55 4.45 0.90
N VAL A 76 -4.55 5.77 1.13
CA VAL A 76 -5.67 6.64 0.75
C VAL A 76 -5.80 6.70 -0.77
N VAL A 77 -4.68 6.83 -1.50
CA VAL A 77 -4.70 6.77 -2.97
C VAL A 77 -5.31 5.46 -3.46
N HIS A 78 -4.82 4.32 -2.96
CA HIS A 78 -5.32 3.01 -3.35
C HIS A 78 -6.78 2.78 -2.94
N ALA A 79 -7.22 3.32 -1.81
CA ALA A 79 -8.60 3.19 -1.36
C ALA A 79 -9.56 4.01 -2.20
N ILE A 80 -9.19 5.25 -2.56
CA ILE A 80 -10.03 6.13 -3.39
C ILE A 80 -10.11 5.60 -4.82
N LEU A 81 -8.97 5.21 -5.42
CA LEU A 81 -8.97 4.62 -6.76
C LEU A 81 -9.61 3.22 -6.78
N GLY A 82 -9.53 2.50 -5.65
CA GLY A 82 -10.08 1.16 -5.49
C GLY A 82 -11.56 1.08 -5.11
N ILE A 83 -12.31 2.18 -5.14
CA ILE A 83 -13.76 2.17 -4.88
C ILE A 83 -14.46 1.18 -5.81
N ASP A 84 -14.06 1.15 -7.08
CA ASP A 84 -14.58 0.23 -8.10
C ASP A 84 -13.53 -0.78 -8.62
N ASP A 85 -12.29 -0.74 -8.09
CA ASP A 85 -11.23 -1.69 -8.44
C ASP A 85 -10.71 -2.43 -7.19
N LEU A 86 -11.11 -3.70 -7.09
CA LEU A 86 -10.71 -4.59 -5.99
C LEU A 86 -9.18 -4.73 -5.87
N LYS A 87 -8.41 -4.65 -6.96
CA LYS A 87 -6.95 -4.81 -6.92
C LYS A 87 -6.32 -3.66 -6.15
N LEU A 88 -6.79 -2.44 -6.39
CA LEU A 88 -6.34 -1.25 -5.67
C LEU A 88 -6.83 -1.27 -4.22
N LEU A 89 -8.05 -1.74 -3.97
CA LEU A 89 -8.55 -1.88 -2.60
C LEU A 89 -7.73 -2.89 -1.76
N VAL A 90 -7.32 -4.01 -2.36
CA VAL A 90 -6.38 -4.97 -1.73
C VAL A 90 -5.02 -4.31 -1.47
N GLY A 91 -4.59 -3.42 -2.37
CA GLY A 91 -3.46 -2.51 -2.15
C GLY A 91 -3.61 -1.71 -0.85
N ALA A 92 -4.72 -1.00 -0.69
CA ALA A 92 -4.98 -0.18 0.49
C ALA A 92 -4.99 -1.00 1.79
N VAL A 93 -5.67 -2.15 1.79
CA VAL A 93 -5.75 -3.05 2.95
C VAL A 93 -4.37 -3.59 3.32
N GLY A 94 -3.54 -3.96 2.35
CA GLY A 94 -2.21 -4.47 2.64
C GLY A 94 -1.28 -3.41 3.24
N PHE A 95 -1.26 -2.18 2.70
CA PHE A 95 -0.46 -1.10 3.29
C PHE A 95 -0.89 -0.78 4.73
N LEU A 96 -2.20 -0.66 5.00
CA LEU A 96 -2.70 -0.48 6.38
C LEU A 96 -2.35 -1.66 7.27
N GLY A 97 -2.56 -2.89 6.80
CA GLY A 97 -2.32 -4.10 7.57
C GLY A 97 -0.86 -4.23 7.98
N PHE A 98 0.07 -4.07 7.04
CA PHE A 98 1.50 -4.09 7.33
C PHE A 98 1.92 -2.91 8.21
N GLY A 99 1.40 -1.71 7.97
CA GLY A 99 1.67 -0.54 8.81
C GLY A 99 1.25 -0.79 10.26
N PHE A 100 0.06 -1.34 10.47
CA PHE A 100 -0.45 -1.66 11.80
C PHE A 100 0.39 -2.76 12.47
N ILE A 101 0.67 -3.85 11.77
CA ILE A 101 1.48 -4.97 12.29
C ILE A 101 2.88 -4.48 12.68
N LEU A 102 3.55 -3.72 11.82
CA LEU A 102 4.95 -3.34 12.04
C LEU A 102 5.10 -2.18 13.03
N LEU A 103 4.20 -1.21 13.05
CA LEU A 103 4.38 0.02 13.83
C LEU A 103 3.65 0.02 15.16
N ILE A 104 2.52 -0.70 15.25
CA ILE A 104 1.61 -0.61 16.38
C ILE A 104 1.59 -1.91 17.19
N TYR A 105 1.60 -3.07 16.52
CA TYR A 105 1.36 -4.35 17.17
C TYR A 105 2.61 -4.86 17.91
N LYS A 106 2.56 -4.87 19.25
CA LYS A 106 3.64 -5.33 20.15
C LYS A 106 3.33 -6.70 20.75
N ILE A 107 3.20 -7.72 19.90
CA ILE A 107 3.07 -9.12 20.38
C ILE A 107 4.37 -9.89 20.14
N PRO A 108 4.70 -10.90 20.97
CA PRO A 108 5.97 -11.63 20.88
C PRO A 108 6.27 -12.19 19.48
N PHE A 109 5.26 -12.72 18.80
CA PHE A 109 5.40 -13.25 17.44
C PHE A 109 5.89 -12.20 16.43
N VAL A 110 5.36 -10.97 16.50
CA VAL A 110 5.73 -9.88 15.58
C VAL A 110 7.13 -9.40 15.87
N GLU A 111 7.52 -9.33 17.14
CA GLU A 111 8.88 -8.92 17.54
C GLU A 111 9.92 -9.94 17.07
N GLU A 112 9.68 -11.23 17.30
CA GLU A 112 10.55 -12.33 16.86
C GLU A 112 10.68 -12.37 15.32
N ASN A 113 9.59 -12.09 14.60
CA ASN A 113 9.55 -12.17 13.14
C ASN A 113 9.65 -10.81 12.44
N ARG A 114 9.97 -9.74 13.15
CA ARG A 114 9.92 -8.35 12.64
C ARG A 114 10.71 -8.18 11.35
N LYS A 115 11.92 -8.75 11.29
CA LYS A 115 12.77 -8.71 10.10
C LYS A 115 12.13 -9.40 8.89
N ASN A 116 11.54 -10.58 9.10
CA ASN A 116 10.88 -11.34 8.04
C ASN A 116 9.61 -10.63 7.56
N LEU A 117 8.82 -10.07 8.48
CA LEU A 117 7.63 -9.28 8.16
C LEU A 117 7.98 -8.00 7.39
N SER A 118 9.07 -7.32 7.76
CA SER A 118 9.60 -6.18 7.01
C SER A 118 10.00 -6.56 5.59
N TYR A 119 10.69 -7.69 5.39
CA TYR A 119 11.01 -8.15 4.04
C TYR A 119 9.77 -8.54 3.25
N LEU A 120 8.80 -9.19 3.89
CA LEU A 120 7.52 -9.50 3.25
C LEU A 120 6.80 -8.23 2.80
N PHE A 121 6.82 -7.18 3.62
CA PHE A 121 6.24 -5.89 3.27
C PHE A 121 6.98 -5.20 2.12
N VAL A 122 8.32 -5.30 2.08
CA VAL A 122 9.13 -4.82 0.95
C VAL A 122 8.79 -5.56 -0.34
N VAL A 123 8.71 -6.89 -0.31
CA VAL A 123 8.33 -7.70 -1.48
C VAL A 123 6.92 -7.32 -1.95
N TYR A 124 5.96 -7.21 -1.03
CA TYR A 124 4.60 -6.76 -1.32
C TYR A 124 4.58 -5.40 -2.03
N THR A 125 5.31 -4.43 -1.49
CA THR A 125 5.40 -3.07 -2.05
C THR A 125 6.05 -3.08 -3.44
N LEU A 126 7.13 -3.85 -3.62
CA LEU A 126 7.77 -4.03 -4.92
C LEU A 126 6.84 -4.67 -5.94
N SER A 127 6.04 -5.66 -5.55
CA SER A 127 5.06 -6.29 -6.45
C SER A 127 4.05 -5.27 -6.98
N ILE A 128 3.58 -4.35 -6.14
CA ILE A 128 2.66 -3.28 -6.56
C ILE A 128 3.34 -2.28 -7.52
N ILE A 129 4.57 -1.87 -7.22
CA ILE A 129 5.35 -0.99 -8.11
C ILE A 129 5.56 -1.65 -9.47
N ILE A 130 5.97 -2.93 -9.50
CA ILE A 130 6.20 -3.68 -10.73
C ILE A 130 4.90 -3.83 -11.52
N PHE A 131 3.80 -4.15 -10.84
CA PHE A 131 2.49 -4.27 -11.48
C PHE A 131 2.04 -2.97 -12.14
N TYR A 132 2.29 -1.83 -11.48
CA TYR A 132 2.03 -0.51 -12.04
C TYR A 132 2.86 -0.24 -13.30
N VAL A 133 4.18 -0.45 -13.25
CA VAL A 133 5.05 -0.23 -14.42
C VAL A 133 4.69 -1.16 -15.56
N TYR A 134 4.25 -2.39 -15.26
CA TYR A 134 3.79 -3.34 -16.26
C TYR A 134 2.52 -2.88 -16.97
N LEU A 135 1.55 -2.32 -16.23
CA LEU A 135 0.31 -1.79 -16.81
C LEU A 135 0.49 -0.43 -17.48
N HIS A 136 1.46 0.37 -17.02
CA HIS A 136 1.76 1.71 -17.50
C HIS A 136 3.24 1.82 -17.95
N PRO A 137 3.66 1.11 -19.01
CA PRO A 137 5.08 1.01 -19.40
C PRO A 137 5.73 2.34 -19.77
N ASN A 138 4.93 3.33 -20.19
CA ASN A 138 5.39 4.70 -20.48
C ASN A 138 5.02 5.71 -19.38
N LEU A 139 4.55 5.24 -18.21
CA LEU A 139 4.03 6.07 -17.12
C LEU A 139 2.88 6.99 -17.55
N MET A 140 2.07 6.51 -18.50
CA MET A 140 0.98 7.26 -19.10
C MET A 140 -0.37 6.65 -18.73
N LYS A 141 -1.37 7.53 -18.61
CA LYS A 141 -2.80 7.23 -18.49
C LYS A 141 -3.53 8.16 -19.44
N ASP A 142 -4.37 7.58 -20.30
CA ASP A 142 -5.20 8.31 -21.27
C ASP A 142 -4.44 9.38 -22.08
N HIS A 143 -3.29 9.00 -22.65
CA HIS A 143 -2.40 9.86 -23.47
C HIS A 143 -1.71 11.01 -22.71
N SER A 144 -1.82 11.07 -21.39
CA SER A 144 -1.12 12.02 -20.53
C SER A 144 -0.24 11.30 -19.51
N TYR A 145 0.65 12.03 -18.83
CA TYR A 145 1.43 11.45 -17.74
C TYR A 145 0.53 11.12 -16.55
N ASP A 146 0.67 9.90 -16.03
CA ASP A 146 -0.06 9.46 -14.83
C ASP A 146 0.62 9.98 -13.56
N ILE A 147 0.46 11.28 -13.30
CA ILE A 147 1.14 11.96 -12.20
C ILE A 147 0.74 11.35 -10.85
N LEU A 148 -0.53 11.01 -10.65
CA LEU A 148 -1.01 10.37 -9.43
C LEU A 148 -0.32 9.01 -9.22
N GLY A 149 -0.30 8.15 -10.25
CA GLY A 149 0.37 6.86 -10.19
C GLY A 149 1.87 7.00 -9.91
N ILE A 150 2.56 7.89 -10.62
CA ILE A 150 4.00 8.15 -10.44
C ILE A 150 4.32 8.60 -9.01
N ILE A 151 3.60 9.61 -8.48
CA ILE A 151 3.83 10.11 -7.11
C ILE A 151 3.59 9.01 -6.08
N THR A 152 2.57 8.18 -6.29
CA THR A 152 2.28 7.04 -5.41
C THR A 152 3.42 6.04 -5.42
N LYS A 153 4.02 5.74 -6.59
CA LYS A 153 5.16 4.82 -6.67
C LYS A 153 6.44 5.39 -6.07
N ILE A 154 6.70 6.69 -6.21
CA ILE A 154 7.80 7.35 -5.50
C ILE A 154 7.60 7.23 -3.98
N THR A 155 6.37 7.39 -3.50
CA THR A 155 6.03 7.24 -2.08
C THR A 155 6.25 5.82 -1.59
N GLU A 156 5.82 4.81 -2.36
CA GLU A 156 6.06 3.39 -2.08
C GLU A 156 7.55 3.03 -2.04
N ILE A 157 8.38 3.62 -2.91
CA ILE A 157 9.84 3.49 -2.84
C ILE A 157 10.38 4.10 -1.54
N GLY A 158 9.84 5.25 -1.12
CA GLY A 158 10.14 5.87 0.18
C GLY A 158 9.81 4.94 1.36
N ILE A 159 8.66 4.24 1.31
CA ILE A 159 8.28 3.21 2.29
C ILE A 159 9.35 2.13 2.36
N ILE A 160 9.77 1.57 1.22
CA ILE A 160 10.84 0.56 1.17
C ILE A 160 12.12 1.08 1.83
N GLY A 161 12.54 2.30 1.48
CA GLY A 161 13.74 2.92 2.04
C GLY A 161 13.69 3.02 3.57
N LEU A 162 12.56 3.47 4.12
CA LEU A 162 12.37 3.58 5.57
C LEU A 162 12.28 2.21 6.26
N VAL A 163 11.54 1.26 5.69
CA VAL A 163 11.43 -0.11 6.24
C VAL A 163 12.79 -0.80 6.32
N LEU A 164 13.64 -0.61 5.30
CA LEU A 164 15.00 -1.19 5.29
C LEU A 164 15.98 -0.48 6.23
N ARG A 165 15.70 0.78 6.58
CA ARG A 165 16.52 1.61 7.48
C ARG A 165 16.17 1.42 8.95
N SER A 166 14.90 1.21 9.30
CA SER A 166 14.44 1.00 10.68
C SER A 166 14.81 -0.36 11.28
N LYS A 167 16.03 -0.85 10.99
CA LYS A 167 16.64 -2.03 11.59
C LYS A 167 17.26 -1.72 12.95
#